data_AF-A0A939SST4-F1
#
_entry.id   AF-A0A939SST4-F1
#
_cell.length_a   1.000
_cell.length_b   1.000
_cell.length_c   1.000
_cell.angle_alpha   90.00
_cell.angle_beta   90.00
_cell.angle_gamma   90.00
#
_symmetry.space_group_name_H-M   'P 1'
#
loop_
_entity.id
_entity.type
_entity.pdbx_description
1 polymer ?
#
loop_
_entity_poly.entity_id
_entity_poly.type
_entity_poly.pdbx_seq_one_letter_code
_entity_poly.pdbx_strand_id
1 'polypeptide(L)'
;MALRPETSTPADIERLVSRFTTPARFSAPGGDGAHYRPALRAGRPAAEMAKLARQLGIRLHSHLSETVDYLDAARQKFAMTPVQFCAEHDWLGNDVVCPSGEAAAGGDCPLGRTGTGIAHCPQSNGRLGSGIADLLALEQAGVPVSLVGRRRLE
;
A
#
# COMPACT_ATOMS: atom_id res chain seq x y z
N MET A 1 -4.25 13.27 -17.56
CA MET A 1 -2.82 13.08 -17.89
C MET A 1 -2.28 11.87 -17.13
N ALA A 2 -2.72 10.67 -17.50
CA ALA A 2 -2.31 9.42 -16.87
C ALA A 2 -2.30 8.38 -17.98
N LEU A 3 -1.18 8.17 -18.66
CA LEU A 3 -0.96 7.10 -19.67
C LEU A 3 0.48 7.14 -20.22
N ARG A 4 1.48 7.45 -19.38
CA ARG A 4 2.85 6.98 -19.64
C ARG A 4 3.18 6.01 -18.50
N PRO A 5 3.33 4.71 -18.76
CA PRO A 5 3.78 3.78 -17.73
C PRO A 5 5.19 4.20 -17.32
N GLU A 6 5.40 4.50 -16.04
CA GLU A 6 6.76 4.54 -15.51
C GLU A 6 7.32 3.12 -15.61
N THR A 7 8.24 2.92 -16.54
CA THR A 7 9.04 1.71 -16.66
C THR A 7 10.26 1.88 -15.76
N SER A 8 10.02 1.98 -14.46
CA SER A 8 11.10 2.07 -13.48
C SER A 8 11.84 0.74 -13.44
N THR A 9 13.07 0.74 -13.90
CA THR A 9 13.94 -0.45 -13.82
C THR A 9 14.48 -0.60 -12.40
N PRO A 10 14.91 -1.81 -11.99
CA PRO A 10 15.64 -2.00 -10.73
C PRO A 10 16.79 -1.00 -10.53
N ALA A 11 17.53 -0.69 -11.61
CA ALA A 11 18.61 0.29 -11.59
C ALA A 11 18.12 1.73 -11.30
N ASP A 12 16.95 2.11 -11.80
CA ASP A 12 16.36 3.41 -11.49
C ASP A 12 15.97 3.51 -10.01
N ILE A 13 15.45 2.43 -9.46
CA ILE A 13 15.05 2.34 -8.05
C ILE A 13 16.28 2.46 -7.16
N GLU A 14 17.33 1.70 -7.42
CA GLU A 14 18.60 1.78 -6.69
C GLU A 14 19.19 3.19 -6.73
N ARG A 15 19.21 3.82 -7.92
CA ARG A 15 19.70 5.19 -8.09
C ARG A 15 18.87 6.22 -7.32
N LEU A 16 17.55 6.06 -7.28
CA LEU A 16 16.67 6.96 -6.54
C LEU A 16 16.83 6.76 -5.04
N VAL A 17 16.93 5.51 -4.58
CA VAL A 17 17.19 5.19 -3.17
C VAL A 17 18.51 5.81 -2.75
N SER A 18 19.61 5.58 -3.48
CA SER A 18 20.93 6.13 -3.12
C SER A 18 20.94 7.66 -3.06
N ARG A 19 20.10 8.32 -3.86
CA ARG A 19 20.04 9.79 -3.94
C ARG A 19 19.16 10.42 -2.87
N PHE A 20 18.07 9.75 -2.47
CA PHE A 20 17.02 10.35 -1.64
C PHE A 20 16.81 9.67 -0.28
N THR A 21 17.55 8.61 0.02
CA THR A 21 17.44 7.81 1.26
C THR A 21 18.66 8.07 2.15
N THR A 22 18.44 8.51 3.39
CA THR A 22 19.50 8.61 4.42
C THR A 22 19.16 7.67 5.59
N PRO A 23 20.06 6.76 6.03
CA PRO A 23 19.75 5.67 6.97
C PRO A 23 19.05 6.09 8.27
N ALA A 24 19.34 7.29 8.79
CA ALA A 24 18.82 7.78 10.06
C ALA A 24 17.29 8.01 10.11
N ARG A 25 16.58 8.02 8.97
CA ARG A 25 15.13 8.29 8.91
C ARG A 25 14.25 7.02 8.91
N PHE A 26 14.84 5.82 8.87
CA PHE A 26 14.11 4.59 8.54
C PHE A 26 13.67 3.73 9.74
N SER A 27 14.30 3.90 10.91
CA SER A 27 14.07 3.06 12.09
C SER A 27 13.00 3.55 13.06
N ALA A 28 12.40 4.73 12.84
CA ALA A 28 11.35 5.24 13.72
C ALA A 28 9.96 4.71 13.29
N PRO A 29 9.16 4.15 14.21
CA PRO A 29 7.73 4.04 14.02
C PRO A 29 7.16 5.44 13.71
N GLY A 30 6.43 5.59 12.61
CA GLY A 30 5.82 6.88 12.22
C GLY A 30 6.71 7.91 11.52
N GLY A 31 7.94 7.55 11.10
CA GLY A 31 8.75 8.43 10.24
C GLY A 31 8.30 8.44 8.78
N ASP A 32 8.30 9.61 8.14
CA ASP A 32 8.22 9.78 6.67
C ASP A 32 9.51 9.20 6.03
N GLY A 33 9.53 7.88 5.84
CA GLY A 33 10.60 7.18 5.14
C GLY A 33 10.49 7.33 3.62
N ALA A 34 11.57 7.06 2.89
CA ALA A 34 11.47 6.90 1.45
C ALA A 34 10.55 5.71 1.14
N HIS A 35 9.48 5.96 0.38
CA HIS A 35 8.52 4.96 -0.03
C HIS A 35 8.73 4.61 -1.49
N TYR A 36 8.88 3.32 -1.79
CA TYR A 36 8.72 2.87 -3.16
C TYR A 36 7.23 2.80 -3.49
N ARG A 37 6.80 3.53 -4.53
CA ARG A 37 5.40 3.66 -4.95
C ARG A 37 5.14 3.07 -6.34
N PRO A 38 5.22 1.74 -6.52
CA PRO A 38 4.83 1.14 -7.78
C PRO A 38 3.31 1.09 -7.88
N ALA A 39 2.81 1.11 -9.12
CA ALA A 39 1.47 0.60 -9.38
C ALA A 39 1.52 -0.93 -9.34
N LEU A 40 0.82 -1.56 -8.40
CA LEU A 40 0.61 -3.01 -8.41
C LEU A 40 -0.05 -3.43 -9.73
N ARG A 41 0.68 -4.18 -10.56
CA ARG A 41 0.15 -4.88 -11.73
C ARG A 41 0.44 -6.36 -11.55
N ALA A 42 -0.53 -7.19 -11.92
CA ALA A 42 -0.38 -8.64 -11.86
C ALA A 42 0.83 -9.14 -12.67
N GLY A 43 1.69 -9.93 -12.02
CA GLY A 43 2.84 -10.61 -12.61
C GLY A 43 4.04 -10.77 -11.66
N ARG A 44 5.05 -11.54 -12.08
CA ARG A 44 6.37 -11.69 -11.42
C ARG A 44 7.04 -10.38 -10.97
N PRO A 45 6.87 -9.22 -11.66
CA PRO A 45 7.49 -7.97 -11.24
C PRO A 45 7.10 -7.53 -9.81
N ALA A 46 5.89 -7.83 -9.33
CA ALA A 46 5.46 -7.40 -8.00
C ALA A 46 6.30 -8.03 -6.88
N ALA A 47 6.56 -9.34 -6.96
CA ALA A 47 7.36 -10.05 -5.95
C ALA A 47 8.85 -9.67 -6.00
N GLU A 48 9.40 -9.51 -7.22
CA GLU A 48 10.78 -9.04 -7.39
C GLU A 48 10.95 -7.61 -6.83
N MET A 49 9.93 -6.77 -7.00
CA MET A 49 9.91 -5.42 -6.43
C MET A 49 9.87 -5.41 -4.90
N ALA A 50 9.06 -6.28 -4.30
CA ALA A 50 8.99 -6.42 -2.85
C ALA A 50 10.35 -6.87 -2.28
N LYS A 51 10.99 -7.84 -2.94
CA LYS A 51 12.33 -8.30 -2.58
C LYS A 51 13.37 -7.19 -2.69
N LEU A 52 13.38 -6.45 -3.78
CA LEU A 52 14.33 -5.35 -3.99
C LEU A 52 14.15 -4.25 -2.93
N ALA A 53 12.92 -3.86 -2.62
CA ALA A 53 12.64 -2.87 -1.58
C ALA A 53 13.21 -3.29 -0.22
N ARG A 54 13.02 -4.55 0.18
CA ARG A 54 13.56 -5.06 1.44
C ARG A 54 15.08 -5.16 1.43
N GLN A 55 15.68 -5.54 0.31
CA GLN A 55 17.15 -5.53 0.14
C GLN A 55 17.73 -4.11 0.29
N LEU A 56 17.01 -3.11 -0.18
CA LEU A 56 17.38 -1.70 -0.09
C LEU A 56 16.99 -1.05 1.25
N GLY A 57 16.33 -1.78 2.15
CA GLY A 57 15.88 -1.28 3.45
C GLY A 57 14.82 -0.18 3.37
N ILE A 58 14.03 -0.15 2.28
CA ILE A 58 12.95 0.84 2.07
C ILE A 58 11.58 0.21 2.27
N ARG A 59 10.59 1.05 2.59
CA ARG A 59 9.20 0.62 2.77
C ARG A 59 8.45 0.57 1.45
N LEU A 60 7.49 -0.36 1.37
CA LEU A 60 6.59 -0.54 0.24
C LEU A 60 5.31 0.29 0.46
N HIS A 61 4.86 0.97 -0.60
CA HIS A 61 3.62 1.73 -0.57
C HIS A 61 2.89 1.54 -1.89
N SER A 62 1.67 1.00 -1.88
CA SER A 62 0.85 0.94 -3.09
C SER A 62 -0.61 1.20 -2.77
N HIS A 63 -1.33 1.82 -3.70
CA HIS A 63 -2.78 1.88 -3.62
C HIS A 63 -3.35 0.47 -3.69
N LEU A 64 -4.22 0.16 -2.74
CA LEU A 64 -5.08 -1.01 -2.78
C LEU A 64 -6.49 -0.48 -2.93
N SER A 65 -7.02 -0.51 -4.17
CA SER A 65 -8.39 -0.09 -4.40
C SER A 65 -9.32 -1.24 -4.01
N GLU A 66 -10.37 -0.93 -3.25
CA GLU A 66 -11.32 -1.92 -2.73
C GLU A 66 -12.77 -1.53 -3.05
N THR A 67 -12.95 -0.61 -4.01
CA THR A 67 -14.28 -0.32 -4.54
C THR A 67 -14.91 -1.61 -5.05
N VAL A 68 -16.22 -1.78 -4.85
CA VAL A 68 -16.97 -2.98 -5.27
C VAL A 68 -16.64 -3.41 -6.71
N ASP A 69 -16.63 -2.45 -7.66
CA ASP A 69 -16.28 -2.71 -9.06
C ASP A 69 -14.86 -3.28 -9.24
N TYR A 70 -13.90 -2.83 -8.44
CA TYR A 70 -12.53 -3.32 -8.46
C TYR A 70 -12.41 -4.70 -7.82
N LEU A 71 -13.12 -4.96 -6.73
CA LEU A 71 -13.18 -6.29 -6.11
C LEU A 71 -13.76 -7.31 -7.08
N ASP A 72 -14.84 -6.96 -7.79
CA ASP A 72 -15.47 -7.83 -8.76
C ASP A 72 -14.59 -8.03 -9.99
N ALA A 73 -13.94 -6.98 -10.50
CA ALA A 73 -12.96 -7.10 -11.56
C ALA A 73 -11.74 -7.96 -11.18
N ALA A 74 -11.24 -7.82 -9.94
CA ALA A 74 -10.12 -8.62 -9.42
C ALA A 74 -10.52 -10.10 -9.28
N ARG A 75 -11.71 -10.39 -8.75
CA ARG A 75 -12.26 -11.75 -8.68
C ARG A 75 -12.45 -12.36 -10.06
N GLN A 76 -13.00 -11.61 -11.02
CA GLN A 76 -13.20 -12.11 -12.39
C GLN A 76 -11.87 -12.39 -13.10
N LYS A 77 -10.84 -11.56 -12.88
CA LYS A 77 -9.58 -11.64 -13.61
C LYS A 77 -8.56 -12.59 -12.97
N PHE A 78 -8.53 -12.65 -11.64
CA PHE A 78 -7.49 -13.36 -10.88
C PHE A 78 -8.04 -14.42 -9.94
N ALA A 79 -9.37 -14.58 -9.84
CA ALA A 79 -10.04 -15.50 -8.91
C ALA A 79 -9.66 -15.29 -7.43
N MET A 80 -9.19 -14.09 -7.09
CA MET A 80 -8.73 -13.74 -5.75
C MET A 80 -9.07 -12.29 -5.41
N THR A 81 -9.11 -11.96 -4.12
CA THR A 81 -9.25 -10.58 -3.64
C THR A 81 -7.92 -9.82 -3.78
N PRO A 82 -7.94 -8.48 -3.79
CA PRO A 82 -6.72 -7.69 -3.81
C PRO A 82 -5.77 -7.99 -2.64
N VAL A 83 -6.32 -8.26 -1.44
CA VAL A 83 -5.53 -8.65 -0.26
C VAL A 83 -4.86 -10.02 -0.48
N GLN A 84 -5.56 -10.99 -1.07
CA GLN A 84 -4.99 -12.29 -1.42
C GLN A 84 -3.87 -12.16 -2.45
N PHE A 85 -4.07 -11.32 -3.48
CA PHE A 85 -3.03 -11.00 -4.45
C PHE A 85 -1.79 -10.41 -3.78
N CYS A 86 -1.95 -9.45 -2.85
CA CYS A 86 -0.82 -8.91 -2.10
C CYS A 86 -0.12 -9.98 -1.26
N ALA A 87 -0.86 -10.91 -0.65
CA ALA A 87 -0.28 -12.00 0.13
C ALA A 87 0.57 -12.94 -0.74
N GLU A 88 0.08 -13.35 -1.92
CA GLU A 88 0.81 -14.23 -2.84
C GLU A 88 2.07 -13.59 -3.42
N HIS A 89 2.09 -12.26 -3.53
CA HIS A 89 3.19 -11.51 -4.12
C HIS A 89 4.15 -10.87 -3.11
N ASP A 90 4.07 -11.25 -1.83
CA ASP A 90 4.95 -10.76 -0.76
C ASP A 90 4.81 -9.24 -0.51
N TRP A 91 3.59 -8.72 -0.70
CA TRP A 91 3.17 -7.33 -0.51
C TRP A 91 2.41 -7.12 0.80
N LEU A 92 2.63 -7.98 1.80
CA LEU A 92 2.13 -7.81 3.16
C LEU A 92 3.31 -7.81 4.14
N GLY A 93 3.25 -6.97 5.16
CA GLY A 93 4.29 -6.84 6.17
C GLY A 93 4.25 -5.49 6.89
N ASN A 94 4.99 -5.39 8.00
CA ASN A 94 5.14 -4.16 8.79
C ASN A 94 5.88 -3.03 8.04
N ASP A 95 6.48 -3.36 6.90
CA ASP A 95 7.15 -2.48 5.96
C ASP A 95 6.22 -2.01 4.82
N VAL A 96 4.96 -2.43 4.81
CA VAL A 96 3.97 -2.11 3.78
C VAL A 96 2.89 -1.16 4.30
N VAL A 97 2.58 -0.11 3.53
CA VAL A 97 1.44 0.78 3.77
C VAL A 97 0.58 0.91 2.51
N CYS A 98 -0.71 0.60 2.62
CA CYS A 98 -1.65 0.71 1.51
C CYS A 98 -2.69 1.81 1.78
N PRO A 99 -2.84 2.81 0.91
CA PRO A 99 -4.02 3.66 0.93
C PRO A 99 -5.23 2.84 0.44
N SER A 100 -6.16 2.52 1.35
CA SER A 100 -7.46 1.94 0.97
C SER A 100 -8.60 2.51 1.81
N GLY A 101 -9.80 2.46 1.22
CA GLY A 101 -11.02 3.08 1.72
C GLY A 101 -12.12 2.11 2.11
N GLU A 102 -12.00 0.82 1.83
CA GLU A 102 -13.06 -0.19 2.06
C GLU A 102 -12.45 -1.57 2.34
N ALA A 103 -11.47 -1.63 3.24
CA ALA A 103 -10.96 -2.92 3.69
C ALA A 103 -12.04 -3.66 4.49
N ALA A 104 -12.52 -4.78 3.95
CA ALA A 104 -13.40 -5.69 4.67
C ALA A 104 -12.61 -6.31 5.85
N ALA A 105 -12.75 -5.71 7.03
CA ALA A 105 -12.10 -6.18 8.23
C ALA A 105 -13.00 -7.18 8.96
N GLY A 106 -12.60 -8.45 8.92
CA GLY A 106 -13.03 -9.46 9.89
C GLY A 106 -11.89 -9.75 10.88
N GLY A 107 -12.18 -10.46 11.97
CA GLY A 107 -11.22 -10.75 13.05
C GLY A 107 -9.94 -11.49 12.62
N ASP A 108 -9.90 -12.06 11.41
CA ASP A 108 -8.75 -12.78 10.83
C ASP A 108 -8.10 -12.04 9.62
N CYS A 109 -8.23 -10.71 9.57
CA CYS A 109 -7.69 -9.90 8.47
C CYS A 109 -6.17 -10.13 8.27
N PRO A 110 -5.72 -10.53 7.07
CA PRO A 110 -4.28 -10.73 6.78
C PRO A 110 -3.44 -9.47 7.02
N LEU A 111 -4.04 -8.28 6.87
CA LEU A 111 -3.36 -7.01 7.11
C LEU A 111 -2.96 -6.88 8.58
N GLY A 112 -3.86 -7.25 9.51
CA GLY A 112 -3.58 -7.19 10.94
C GLY A 112 -2.55 -8.22 11.37
N ARG A 113 -2.68 -9.45 10.87
CA ARG A 113 -1.71 -10.53 11.14
C ARG A 113 -0.29 -10.21 10.70
N THR A 114 -0.13 -9.43 9.64
CA THR A 114 1.18 -9.07 9.07
C THR A 114 1.69 -7.69 9.54
N GLY A 115 0.87 -6.94 10.28
CA GLY A 115 1.17 -5.55 10.64
C GLY A 115 1.18 -4.59 9.44
N THR A 116 0.53 -4.96 8.34
CA THR A 116 0.42 -4.12 7.14
C THR A 116 -0.43 -2.90 7.45
N GLY A 117 0.11 -1.70 7.22
CA GLY A 117 -0.58 -0.45 7.54
C GLY A 117 -1.59 -0.01 6.49
N ILE A 118 -2.63 0.70 6.94
CA ILE A 118 -3.57 1.42 6.07
C ILE A 118 -3.39 2.94 6.23
N ALA A 119 -3.37 3.64 5.09
CA ALA A 119 -3.35 5.10 5.03
C ALA A 119 -4.73 5.64 4.59
N HIS A 120 -5.59 5.92 5.57
CA HIS A 120 -6.96 6.34 5.32
C HIS A 120 -7.03 7.80 4.83
N CYS A 121 -7.66 8.00 3.67
CA CYS A 121 -7.75 9.30 2.99
C CYS A 121 -9.22 9.77 2.85
N PRO A 122 -9.90 10.20 3.93
CA PRO A 122 -11.35 10.46 3.91
C PRO A 122 -11.74 11.53 2.88
N GLN A 123 -10.90 12.55 2.69
CA GLN A 123 -11.15 13.60 1.70
C GLN A 123 -11.12 13.06 0.25
N SER A 124 -10.19 12.16 -0.04
CA SER A 124 -10.10 11.55 -1.37
C SER A 124 -11.28 10.61 -1.61
N ASN A 125 -11.60 9.79 -0.61
CA ASN A 125 -12.70 8.84 -0.68
C ASN A 125 -14.04 9.55 -0.88
N GLY A 126 -14.30 10.61 -0.11
CA GLY A 126 -15.51 11.41 -0.26
C GLY A 126 -15.58 12.13 -1.62
N ARG A 127 -14.45 12.64 -2.13
CA ARG A 127 -14.41 13.30 -3.44
C ARG A 127 -14.63 12.33 -4.62
N LEU A 128 -14.13 11.11 -4.52
CA LEU A 128 -14.20 10.10 -5.58
C LEU A 128 -15.38 9.15 -5.43
N GLY A 129 -16.18 9.28 -4.36
CA GLY A 129 -17.29 8.37 -4.06
C GLY A 129 -16.83 6.94 -3.76
N SER A 130 -15.61 6.76 -3.24
CA SER A 130 -14.98 5.45 -3.01
C SER A 130 -15.36 4.79 -1.69
N GLY A 131 -16.44 5.24 -1.05
CA GLY A 131 -16.95 4.67 0.21
C GLY A 131 -16.33 5.23 1.49
N ILE A 132 -16.75 4.65 2.62
CA ILE A 132 -16.30 4.98 3.98
C ILE A 132 -15.65 3.73 4.58
N ALA A 133 -14.40 3.86 5.03
CA ALA A 133 -13.69 2.75 5.65
C ALA A 133 -14.27 2.46 7.04
N ASP A 134 -14.51 1.19 7.35
CA ASP A 134 -14.83 0.76 8.71
C ASP A 134 -13.54 0.72 9.55
N LEU A 135 -13.16 1.89 10.07
CA LEU A 135 -11.93 2.05 10.87
C LEU A 135 -11.98 1.23 12.16
N LEU A 136 -13.16 1.06 12.75
CA LEU A 136 -13.32 0.29 13.99
C LEU A 136 -13.05 -1.19 13.73
N ALA A 137 -13.62 -1.75 12.67
CA ALA A 137 -13.36 -3.13 12.30
C ALA A 137 -11.87 -3.35 11.95
N LEU A 138 -11.21 -2.39 11.29
CA LEU A 138 -9.77 -2.46 11.01
C LEU A 138 -8.92 -2.44 12.27
N GLU A 139 -9.23 -1.57 13.22
CA GLU A 139 -8.56 -1.50 14.51
C GLU A 139 -8.74 -2.81 15.30
N GLN A 140 -9.97 -3.33 15.35
CA GLN A 140 -10.27 -4.61 16.01
C GLN A 140 -9.55 -5.79 15.36
N ALA A 141 -9.33 -5.74 14.05
CA ALA A 141 -8.55 -6.74 13.32
C ALA A 141 -7.03 -6.57 13.51
N GLY A 142 -6.56 -5.58 14.28
CA GLY A 142 -5.15 -5.34 14.56
C GLY A 142 -4.39 -4.63 13.44
N VAL A 143 -5.09 -3.95 12.53
CA VAL A 143 -4.48 -3.23 11.40
C VAL A 143 -3.96 -1.87 11.86
N PRO A 144 -2.67 -1.52 11.66
CA PRO A 144 -2.18 -0.18 11.92
C PRO A 144 -2.83 0.84 10.96
N VAL A 145 -3.58 1.81 11.49
CA VAL A 145 -4.24 2.84 10.68
C VAL A 145 -3.57 4.21 10.88
N SER A 146 -3.34 4.91 9.77
CA SER A 146 -2.88 6.30 9.73
C SER A 146 -3.87 7.17 8.96
N LEU A 147 -3.92 8.47 9.27
CA LEU A 147 -4.74 9.44 8.55
C LEU A 147 -3.90 10.26 7.57
N VAL A 148 -4.40 10.40 6.34
CA VAL A 148 -3.81 11.27 5.32
C VAL A 148 -4.73 12.46 5.10
N GLY A 149 -4.22 13.65 5.43
CA GLY A 149 -4.91 14.91 5.26
C GLY A 149 -3.95 16.02 4.83
N ARG A 150 -4.49 17.12 4.32
CA ARG A 150 -3.69 18.34 4.13
C ARG A 150 -3.42 18.95 5.50
N ARG A 151 -2.16 19.24 5.81
CA ARG A 151 -1.85 20.22 6.87
C ARG A 151 -2.37 21.58 6.42
N ARG A 152 -3.22 22.21 7.24
CA ARG A 152 -3.56 23.62 7.09
C ARG A 152 -2.29 24.39 7.44
N LEU A 153 -1.66 25.03 6.46
CA LEU A 153 -0.66 26.04 6.75
C LEU A 153 -1.47 27.29 7.11
N GLU A 154 -1.34 27.70 8.36
CA GLU A 154 -1.82 28.98 8.86
C GLU A 154 -0.89 30.11 8.39
#